data_AF-A0A3N9PFQ6-F1
#
_entry.id   AF-A0A3N9PFQ6-F1
#
_cell.length_a   1.000
_cell.length_b   1.000
_cell.length_c   1.000
_cell.angle_alpha   90.00
_cell.angle_beta   90.00
_cell.angle_gamma   90.00
#
_symmetry.space_group_name_H-M   'P 1'
#
loop_
_entity.id
_entity.type
_entity.pdbx_description
1 polymer ?
#
loop_
_entity_poly.entity_id
_entity_poly.type
_entity_poly.pdbx_seq_one_letter_code
_entity_poly.pdbx_strand_id
1 'polypeptide(L)'
;MPRAARLISQPTCRRSKFYCTSTFFYLEKKEKIHMRIVITMLLLGLMSIRMIAAEYYLSNFGHDSYDGSKEKPWKTLQRLYQQSLQPGDAIYLAGGHAFYGTLYLDEKSCSADSKNPIIIDTWGQGRPKIFAGDSSAILIRNLGGIEIRDIEVIGRNRMANRGSGIRIINDKPGNQQLKHIRIHNVVAHGFKWAGIFVGGIPTDDPGFEAPEGCRFGFRDVLIDSCSAFDNVYYGIHVTAHWKAYDNQYGNANVVIRDCYAWDNPGDPTYTKNHSGSGIMLDDCENGIIEYCVAFRNGALNAGQTGGPIGIWAHASTNIKIQYCESFSNRTGGAADGGGFDFDGGVTHSVMQYCYSHDNDGAGYLMWNWYGAPFRLGDNVIRYCISENDCQRHEYGAVHLGGAPISNITVHNNVFVTRAAEDASPRGVLVAPGAHINIRFFNNVFLVDKNVPLVDFKDDLAEAYFSHNGFWSLSQQPLFYRAKEHYGHPEEWTILNQQMENNLMIDPLIVTTHTNETIGYPHHLSSLRNFRLLPHSSLFEAGLAFDDMQVSVLGFDFFGNPLPKKGALSIGVQQTVK
;
A
#
# COMPACT_ATOMS: atom_id res chain seq x y z
N MET A 1 -19.95 -12.98 -69.18
CA MET A 1 -18.70 -12.88 -69.95
C MET A 1 -17.69 -13.89 -69.41
N PRO A 2 -16.85 -14.49 -70.25
CA PRO A 2 -16.70 -15.96 -70.38
C PRO A 2 -15.39 -16.47 -69.72
N ARG A 3 -15.04 -17.77 -69.61
CA ARG A 3 -14.82 -18.75 -70.68
C ARG A 3 -14.51 -20.13 -70.08
N ALA A 4 -14.89 -21.16 -70.83
CA ALA A 4 -14.78 -22.60 -70.56
C ALA A 4 -13.46 -23.23 -71.06
N ALA A 5 -13.38 -24.57 -70.88
CA ALA A 5 -12.57 -25.62 -71.56
C ALA A 5 -11.49 -26.26 -70.66
N ARG A 6 -11.20 -27.58 -70.63
CA ARG A 6 -11.42 -28.75 -71.53
C ARG A 6 -11.07 -30.02 -70.70
N LEU A 7 -11.88 -31.10 -70.64
CA LEU A 7 -11.99 -32.29 -71.52
C LEU A 7 -11.00 -33.47 -71.28
N ILE A 8 -11.59 -34.68 -71.00
CA ILE A 8 -11.29 -36.05 -71.53
C ILE A 8 -10.02 -36.76 -70.94
N SER A 9 -9.93 -38.06 -70.59
CA SER A 9 -10.40 -39.35 -71.18
C SER A 9 -10.51 -40.53 -70.18
N GLN A 10 -11.37 -41.50 -70.54
CA GLN A 10 -11.58 -42.87 -69.99
C GLN A 10 -10.43 -43.87 -70.37
N PRO A 11 -10.56 -45.23 -70.37
CA PRO A 11 -11.51 -46.21 -69.76
C PRO A 11 -10.78 -47.43 -69.08
N THR A 12 -11.41 -48.41 -68.42
CA THR A 12 -11.91 -49.66 -69.04
C THR A 12 -12.34 -50.69 -67.99
N CYS A 13 -13.16 -51.63 -68.47
CA CYS A 13 -14.03 -52.60 -67.82
C CYS A 13 -13.44 -54.02 -67.85
N ARG A 14 -13.78 -54.90 -66.88
CA ARG A 14 -14.16 -56.31 -67.16
C ARG A 14 -14.78 -57.09 -65.96
N ARG A 15 -16.04 -57.48 -66.19
CA ARG A 15 -16.88 -58.65 -65.78
C ARG A 15 -16.35 -59.73 -64.81
N SER A 16 -17.19 -60.14 -63.85
CA SER A 16 -17.95 -61.43 -63.75
C SER A 16 -18.57 -61.59 -62.34
N LYS A 17 -19.91 -61.59 -62.17
CA LYS A 17 -20.90 -62.69 -62.11
C LYS A 17 -20.79 -63.67 -60.90
N PHE A 18 -21.83 -63.59 -60.04
CA PHE A 18 -22.60 -64.65 -59.35
C PHE A 18 -22.57 -64.87 -57.81
N TYR A 19 -23.81 -64.95 -57.26
CA TYR A 19 -24.39 -65.52 -56.01
C TYR A 19 -23.77 -65.15 -54.64
N CYS A 20 -24.45 -64.37 -53.78
CA CYS A 20 -25.61 -64.66 -52.91
C CYS A 20 -25.25 -65.38 -51.58
N THR A 21 -25.86 -64.86 -50.50
CA THR A 21 -25.94 -65.36 -49.10
C THR A 21 -24.67 -65.39 -48.24
N SER A 22 -24.46 -64.34 -47.44
CA SER A 22 -23.81 -64.39 -46.09
C SER A 22 -23.66 -63.01 -45.41
N THR A 23 -24.00 -61.91 -46.08
CA THR A 23 -23.67 -60.55 -45.60
C THR A 23 -24.56 -60.00 -44.49
N PHE A 24 -25.71 -60.61 -44.19
CA PHE A 24 -26.66 -60.04 -43.20
C PHE A 24 -26.30 -60.31 -41.73
N PHE A 25 -25.54 -61.37 -41.42
CA PHE A 25 -25.15 -61.67 -40.02
C PHE A 25 -23.84 -61.02 -39.57
N TYR A 26 -23.03 -60.49 -40.50
CA TYR A 26 -21.74 -59.88 -40.18
C TYR A 26 -21.81 -58.36 -39.95
N LEU A 27 -22.85 -57.70 -40.48
CA LEU A 27 -23.05 -56.25 -40.34
C LEU A 27 -23.67 -55.88 -38.98
N GLU A 28 -24.66 -56.64 -38.47
CA GLU A 28 -25.25 -56.37 -37.14
C GLU A 28 -24.25 -56.52 -35.98
N LYS A 29 -23.28 -57.46 -36.10
CA LYS A 29 -22.28 -57.69 -35.05
C LYS A 29 -21.21 -56.58 -35.04
N LYS A 30 -20.81 -56.05 -36.20
CA LYS A 30 -19.86 -54.93 -36.31
C LYS A 30 -20.47 -53.60 -35.86
N GLU A 31 -21.74 -53.34 -36.18
CA GLU A 31 -22.42 -52.12 -35.72
C GLU A 31 -22.68 -52.13 -34.21
N LYS A 32 -23.07 -53.26 -33.62
CA LYS A 32 -23.19 -53.37 -32.15
C LYS A 32 -21.84 -53.22 -31.42
N ILE A 33 -20.73 -53.63 -32.04
CA ILE A 33 -19.38 -53.44 -31.48
C ILE A 33 -18.91 -51.99 -31.64
N HIS A 34 -19.12 -51.36 -32.80
CA HIS A 34 -18.76 -49.95 -33.02
C HIS A 34 -19.64 -49.00 -32.18
N MET A 35 -20.93 -49.29 -32.04
CA MET A 35 -21.84 -48.51 -31.20
C MET A 35 -21.53 -48.69 -29.71
N ARG A 36 -21.10 -49.88 -29.27
CA ARG A 36 -20.58 -50.08 -27.90
C ARG A 36 -19.26 -49.35 -27.67
N ILE A 37 -18.34 -49.33 -28.65
CA ILE A 37 -17.07 -48.60 -28.53
C ILE A 37 -17.31 -47.08 -28.51
N VAL A 38 -18.22 -46.56 -29.34
CA VAL A 38 -18.59 -45.14 -29.36
C VAL A 38 -19.34 -44.73 -28.10
N ILE A 39 -20.23 -45.55 -27.56
CA ILE A 39 -20.91 -45.30 -26.28
C ILE A 39 -19.94 -45.40 -25.10
N THR A 40 -18.97 -46.33 -25.11
CA THR A 40 -17.92 -46.40 -24.09
C THR A 40 -16.94 -45.21 -24.18
N MET A 41 -16.62 -44.73 -25.40
CA MET A 41 -15.83 -43.50 -25.59
C MET A 41 -16.61 -42.23 -25.22
N LEU A 42 -17.94 -42.18 -25.44
CA LEU A 42 -18.79 -41.08 -24.96
C LEU A 42 -18.98 -41.11 -23.44
N LEU A 43 -19.09 -42.29 -22.82
CA LEU A 43 -19.18 -42.45 -21.36
C LEU A 43 -17.85 -42.16 -20.65
N LEU A 44 -16.71 -42.47 -21.27
CA LEU A 44 -15.39 -42.04 -20.81
C LEU A 44 -15.15 -40.54 -21.02
N GLY A 45 -15.75 -39.93 -22.06
CA GLY A 45 -15.72 -38.49 -22.32
C GLY A 45 -16.64 -37.65 -21.43
N LEU A 46 -17.54 -38.27 -20.67
CA LEU A 46 -18.50 -37.62 -19.77
C LEU A 46 -18.15 -37.79 -18.27
N MET A 47 -17.14 -38.58 -17.92
CA MET A 47 -16.52 -38.48 -16.60
C MET A 47 -15.61 -37.26 -16.58
N SER A 48 -16.20 -36.09 -16.33
CA SER A 48 -15.45 -34.98 -15.78
C SER A 48 -14.94 -35.45 -14.42
N ILE A 49 -13.73 -36.01 -14.39
CA ILE A 49 -12.97 -36.16 -13.16
C ILE A 49 -12.80 -34.73 -12.67
N ARG A 50 -13.63 -34.30 -11.72
CA ARG A 50 -13.26 -33.17 -10.89
C ARG A 50 -11.98 -33.64 -10.20
N MET A 51 -10.82 -33.18 -10.66
CA MET A 51 -9.63 -33.22 -9.82
C MET A 51 -10.00 -32.41 -8.60
N ILE A 52 -10.27 -33.12 -7.50
CA ILE A 52 -10.36 -32.49 -6.19
C ILE A 52 -8.98 -31.89 -5.97
N ALA A 53 -8.93 -30.61 -5.63
CA ALA A 53 -7.71 -29.93 -5.23
C ALA A 53 -6.96 -30.78 -4.20
N ALA A 54 -5.67 -31.02 -4.42
CA ALA A 54 -4.87 -31.82 -3.52
C ALA A 54 -4.51 -31.01 -2.27
N GLU A 55 -4.51 -31.66 -1.12
CA GLU A 55 -4.10 -31.08 0.15
C GLU A 55 -2.84 -31.77 0.65
N TYR A 56 -1.80 -30.98 0.94
CA TYR A 56 -0.52 -31.47 1.43
C TYR A 56 -0.27 -30.96 2.84
N TYR A 57 -0.15 -31.88 3.79
CA TYR A 57 0.00 -31.59 5.21
C TYR A 57 1.45 -31.77 5.65
N LEU A 58 1.95 -30.81 6.43
CA LEU A 58 3.28 -30.85 7.03
C LEU A 58 3.20 -30.83 8.55
N SER A 59 4.03 -31.64 9.20
CA SER A 59 4.19 -31.72 10.65
C SER A 59 5.56 -32.27 11.03
N ASN A 60 6.20 -31.71 12.05
CA ASN A 60 7.43 -32.23 12.64
C ASN A 60 7.36 -33.71 13.10
N PHE A 61 6.16 -34.28 13.26
CA PHE A 61 5.95 -35.71 13.55
C PHE A 61 5.78 -36.58 12.29
N GLY A 62 5.72 -35.98 11.11
CA GLY A 62 5.58 -36.65 9.82
C GLY A 62 6.89 -37.26 9.30
N HIS A 63 6.86 -37.69 8.04
CA HIS A 63 8.02 -38.24 7.33
C HIS A 63 7.96 -37.89 5.83
N ASP A 64 9.08 -37.51 5.20
CA ASP A 64 9.09 -37.03 3.80
C ASP A 64 8.90 -38.15 2.75
N SER A 65 8.86 -39.41 3.18
CA SER A 65 8.47 -40.55 2.35
C SER A 65 6.98 -40.85 2.39
N TYR A 66 6.20 -40.12 3.20
CA TYR A 66 4.76 -40.24 3.22
C TYR A 66 4.11 -39.55 2.03
N ASP A 67 2.82 -39.82 1.83
CA ASP A 67 2.04 -39.28 0.71
C ASP A 67 1.63 -37.81 0.89
N GLY A 68 1.81 -37.24 2.08
CA GLY A 68 1.45 -35.84 2.38
C GLY A 68 -0.01 -35.67 2.78
N SER A 69 -0.75 -36.76 2.96
CA SER A 69 -2.09 -36.74 3.55
C SER A 69 -2.06 -36.25 5.00
N LYS A 70 -3.23 -35.89 5.53
CA LYS A 70 -3.36 -35.47 6.93
C LYS A 70 -2.95 -36.57 7.92
N GLU A 71 -3.22 -37.83 7.59
CA GLU A 71 -2.85 -39.00 8.39
C GLU A 71 -1.37 -39.34 8.28
N LYS A 72 -0.74 -39.03 7.14
CA LYS A 72 0.68 -39.26 6.88
C LYS A 72 1.33 -37.99 6.32
N PRO A 73 1.51 -36.96 7.16
CA PRO A 73 2.04 -35.67 6.72
C PRO A 73 3.53 -35.75 6.40
N TRP A 74 3.99 -34.85 5.54
CA TRP A 74 5.42 -34.62 5.34
C TRP A 74 6.05 -33.96 6.55
N LYS A 75 7.38 -34.08 6.68
CA LYS A 75 8.12 -33.51 7.81
C LYS A 75 8.70 -32.14 7.49
N THR A 76 9.20 -31.95 6.29
CA THR A 76 10.04 -30.80 5.93
C THR A 76 9.51 -30.02 4.75
N LEU A 77 9.87 -28.73 4.66
CA LEU A 77 9.54 -27.88 3.52
C LEU A 77 10.21 -28.37 2.23
N GLN A 78 11.39 -28.98 2.34
CA GLN A 78 12.17 -29.46 1.21
C GLN A 78 11.42 -30.52 0.40
N ARG A 79 10.50 -31.26 1.02
CA ARG A 79 9.65 -32.23 0.32
C ARG A 79 8.72 -31.57 -0.70
N LEU A 80 8.33 -30.31 -0.51
CA LEU A 80 7.51 -29.55 -1.46
C LEU A 80 8.23 -29.30 -2.79
N TYR A 81 9.57 -29.27 -2.81
CA TYR A 81 10.33 -29.06 -4.04
C TYR A 81 10.21 -30.21 -5.06
N GLN A 82 9.71 -31.36 -4.61
CA GLN A 82 9.44 -32.53 -5.44
C GLN A 82 7.97 -32.60 -5.87
N GLN A 83 7.13 -31.69 -5.38
CA GLN A 83 5.70 -31.65 -5.69
C GLN A 83 5.44 -30.68 -6.84
N SER A 84 4.61 -31.10 -7.78
CA SER A 84 4.00 -30.20 -8.76
C SER A 84 2.61 -29.84 -8.27
N LEU A 85 2.38 -28.56 -7.99
CA LEU A 85 1.10 -28.04 -7.52
C LEU A 85 0.21 -27.65 -8.70
N GLN A 86 -1.06 -28.02 -8.62
CA GLN A 86 -2.10 -27.69 -9.58
C GLN A 86 -3.02 -26.60 -9.03
N PRO A 87 -3.76 -25.86 -9.89
CA PRO A 87 -4.66 -24.82 -9.42
C PRO A 87 -5.66 -25.37 -8.40
N GLY A 88 -5.80 -24.67 -7.28
CA GLY A 88 -6.65 -25.04 -6.15
C GLY A 88 -5.94 -25.86 -5.06
N ASP A 89 -4.75 -26.41 -5.30
CA ASP A 89 -4.02 -27.19 -4.29
C ASP A 89 -3.70 -26.37 -3.03
N ALA A 90 -3.60 -27.05 -1.89
CA ALA A 90 -3.33 -26.44 -0.60
C ALA A 90 -2.13 -27.08 0.12
N ILE A 91 -1.34 -26.25 0.79
CA ILE A 91 -0.25 -26.63 1.69
C ILE A 91 -0.65 -26.21 3.11
N TYR A 92 -0.78 -27.19 4.00
CA TYR A 92 -1.14 -26.98 5.39
C TYR A 92 0.03 -27.25 6.34
N LEU A 93 0.47 -26.23 7.07
CA LEU A 93 1.52 -26.33 8.09
C LEU A 93 0.90 -26.56 9.47
N ALA A 94 1.40 -27.54 10.22
CA ALA A 94 0.85 -27.85 11.55
C ALA A 94 1.02 -26.68 12.51
N GLY A 95 -0.06 -26.25 13.15
CA GLY A 95 -0.08 -25.19 14.14
C GLY A 95 0.85 -25.47 15.32
N GLY A 96 1.56 -24.45 15.77
CA GLY A 96 2.52 -24.54 16.88
C GLY A 96 3.84 -25.24 16.53
N HIS A 97 4.01 -25.72 15.30
CA HIS A 97 5.23 -26.40 14.87
C HIS A 97 6.26 -25.45 14.24
N ALA A 98 7.52 -25.91 14.15
CA ALA A 98 8.64 -25.15 13.60
C ALA A 98 9.19 -25.82 12.33
N PHE A 99 9.20 -25.08 11.23
CA PHE A 99 9.76 -25.47 9.95
C PHE A 99 11.00 -24.63 9.63
N TYR A 100 11.95 -25.22 8.90
CA TYR A 100 13.24 -24.60 8.63
C TYR A 100 13.54 -24.54 7.13
N GLY A 101 14.04 -23.40 6.69
CA GLY A 101 14.36 -23.13 5.28
C GLY A 101 13.31 -22.24 4.61
N THR A 102 13.23 -22.37 3.29
CA THR A 102 12.33 -21.57 2.45
C THR A 102 11.22 -22.45 1.89
N LEU A 103 9.99 -21.95 1.87
CA LEU A 103 8.95 -22.46 0.99
C LEU A 103 9.06 -21.70 -0.33
N TYR A 104 9.45 -22.40 -1.41
CA TYR A 104 9.69 -21.80 -2.72
C TYR A 104 8.74 -22.34 -3.77
N LEU A 105 7.98 -21.45 -4.42
CA LEU A 105 7.13 -21.76 -5.56
C LEU A 105 7.48 -20.87 -6.76
N ASP A 106 7.57 -21.50 -7.94
CA ASP A 106 7.69 -20.82 -9.22
C ASP A 106 6.91 -21.55 -10.31
N GLU A 107 6.97 -21.04 -11.54
CA GLU A 107 6.24 -21.61 -12.68
C GLU A 107 6.68 -23.02 -13.08
N LYS A 108 7.82 -23.53 -12.58
CA LYS A 108 8.27 -24.89 -12.83
C LYS A 108 7.66 -25.88 -11.85
N SER A 109 7.44 -25.45 -10.60
CA SER A 109 6.85 -26.28 -9.55
C SER A 109 5.34 -26.10 -9.40
N CYS A 110 4.75 -25.06 -9.99
CA CYS A 110 3.36 -24.70 -9.76
C CYS A 110 2.69 -24.11 -11.00
N SER A 111 1.49 -24.59 -11.32
CA SER A 111 0.54 -23.88 -12.18
C SER A 111 -0.55 -23.28 -11.30
N ALA A 112 -0.48 -21.97 -11.05
CA ALA A 112 -1.48 -21.26 -10.25
C ALA A 112 -2.45 -20.47 -11.16
N ASP A 113 -3.72 -20.41 -10.76
CA ASP A 113 -4.77 -19.66 -11.45
C ASP A 113 -5.45 -18.74 -10.43
N SER A 114 -5.66 -17.48 -10.81
CA SER A 114 -6.44 -16.51 -10.04
C SER A 114 -7.85 -16.98 -9.65
N LYS A 115 -8.46 -17.91 -10.40
CA LYS A 115 -9.79 -18.47 -10.06
C LYS A 115 -9.74 -19.64 -9.08
N ASN A 116 -8.59 -20.32 -9.00
CA ASN A 116 -8.38 -21.50 -8.16
C ASN A 116 -6.99 -21.34 -7.53
N PRO A 117 -6.87 -20.50 -6.48
CA PRO A 117 -5.57 -20.13 -5.95
C PRO A 117 -4.89 -21.30 -5.25
N ILE A 118 -3.57 -21.25 -5.16
CA ILE A 118 -2.80 -22.08 -4.23
C ILE A 118 -2.92 -21.50 -2.83
N ILE A 119 -3.24 -22.35 -1.87
CA ILE A 119 -3.41 -21.96 -0.47
C ILE A 119 -2.19 -22.42 0.33
N ILE A 120 -1.61 -21.54 1.13
CA ILE A 120 -0.60 -21.85 2.14
C ILE A 120 -1.17 -21.41 3.49
N ASP A 121 -1.56 -22.36 4.31
CA ASP A 121 -2.35 -22.12 5.51
C ASP A 121 -1.92 -23.04 6.67
N THR A 122 -2.58 -22.89 7.81
CA THR A 122 -2.36 -23.64 9.03
C THR A 122 -3.39 -24.73 9.21
N TRP A 123 -2.99 -25.86 9.80
CA TRP A 123 -3.93 -26.86 10.33
C TRP A 123 -3.63 -27.20 11.79
N GLY A 124 -4.66 -27.54 12.56
CA GLY A 124 -4.51 -27.82 13.98
C GLY A 124 -4.61 -26.54 14.83
N GLN A 125 -3.89 -26.50 15.95
CA GLN A 125 -3.98 -25.41 16.93
C GLN A 125 -2.68 -24.61 17.00
N GLY A 126 -2.80 -23.29 17.14
CA GLY A 126 -1.65 -22.39 17.18
C GLY A 126 -1.07 -22.05 15.81
N ARG A 127 -0.07 -21.18 15.80
CA ARG A 127 0.55 -20.64 14.57
C ARG A 127 1.86 -21.37 14.24
N PRO A 128 2.05 -21.91 13.03
CA PRO A 128 3.31 -22.48 12.60
C PRO A 128 4.36 -21.39 12.43
N LYS A 129 5.62 -21.74 12.67
CA LYS A 129 6.78 -20.87 12.51
C LYS A 129 7.66 -21.36 11.36
N ILE A 130 8.03 -20.48 10.45
CA ILE A 130 9.05 -20.75 9.43
C ILE A 130 10.31 -19.96 9.76
N PHE A 131 11.38 -20.66 10.12
CA PHE A 131 12.70 -20.10 10.33
C PHE A 131 13.48 -20.09 9.01
N ALA A 132 13.63 -18.91 8.42
CA ALA A 132 14.18 -18.73 7.07
C ALA A 132 15.71 -18.84 6.98
N GLY A 133 16.40 -18.77 8.13
CA GLY A 133 17.85 -18.60 8.16
C GLY A 133 18.24 -17.29 7.46
N ASP A 134 19.09 -17.41 6.44
CA ASP A 134 19.63 -16.26 5.70
C ASP A 134 18.80 -15.89 4.45
N SER A 135 17.74 -16.64 4.15
CA SER A 135 16.88 -16.48 2.96
C SER A 135 15.54 -15.80 3.27
N SER A 136 14.61 -15.80 2.30
CA SER A 136 13.20 -15.50 2.56
C SER A 136 12.47 -16.73 3.12
N ALA A 137 11.46 -16.55 3.97
CA ALA A 137 10.73 -17.69 4.54
C ALA A 137 9.76 -18.30 3.51
N ILE A 138 9.00 -17.44 2.83
CA ILE A 138 8.16 -17.83 1.69
C ILE A 138 8.60 -16.99 0.49
N LEU A 139 9.03 -17.65 -0.58
CA LEU A 139 9.43 -17.03 -1.83
C LEU A 139 8.57 -17.56 -2.97
N ILE A 140 7.77 -16.67 -3.54
CA ILE A 140 6.91 -16.95 -4.68
C ILE A 140 7.41 -16.11 -5.85
N ARG A 141 7.74 -16.76 -6.95
CA ARG A 141 8.24 -16.08 -8.14
C ARG A 141 7.34 -16.33 -9.32
N ASN A 142 6.89 -15.25 -9.97
CA ASN A 142 6.20 -15.29 -11.25
C ASN A 142 4.85 -16.04 -11.25
N LEU A 143 4.18 -16.07 -10.10
CA LEU A 143 2.88 -16.71 -9.89
C LEU A 143 1.86 -15.72 -9.29
N GLY A 144 0.68 -15.63 -9.90
CA GLY A 144 -0.53 -15.08 -9.29
C GLY A 144 -1.45 -16.21 -8.80
N GLY A 145 -2.58 -15.89 -8.18
CA GLY A 145 -3.48 -16.90 -7.61
C GLY A 145 -2.89 -17.56 -6.37
N ILE A 146 -2.44 -16.74 -5.41
CA ILE A 146 -1.75 -17.21 -4.20
C ILE A 146 -2.42 -16.64 -2.96
N GLU A 147 -2.66 -17.49 -1.98
CA GLU A 147 -3.16 -17.09 -0.67
C GLU A 147 -2.27 -17.64 0.45
N ILE A 148 -1.82 -16.77 1.35
CA ILE A 148 -0.96 -17.11 2.49
C ILE A 148 -1.65 -16.65 3.76
N ARG A 149 -1.83 -17.55 4.72
CA ARG A 149 -2.65 -17.29 5.91
C ARG A 149 -2.03 -17.85 7.17
N ASP A 150 -2.25 -17.15 8.29
CA ASP A 150 -2.10 -17.69 9.64
C ASP A 150 -0.70 -18.24 9.98
N ILE A 151 0.39 -17.65 9.45
CA ILE A 151 1.78 -18.13 9.63
C ILE A 151 2.65 -17.05 10.32
N GLU A 152 3.64 -17.48 11.11
CA GLU A 152 4.74 -16.63 11.58
C GLU A 152 6.00 -16.95 10.77
N VAL A 153 6.63 -15.93 10.19
CA VAL A 153 7.89 -16.05 9.44
C VAL A 153 8.99 -15.29 10.17
N ILE A 154 10.13 -15.96 10.37
CA ILE A 154 11.20 -15.48 11.26
C ILE A 154 12.54 -15.56 10.52
N GLY A 155 13.19 -14.42 10.33
CA GLY A 155 14.57 -14.36 9.85
C GLY A 155 15.56 -14.74 10.97
N ARG A 156 16.78 -15.16 10.61
CA ARG A 156 17.81 -15.52 11.60
C ARG A 156 18.10 -14.40 12.61
N ASN A 157 18.16 -13.19 12.06
CA ASN A 157 18.13 -11.88 12.69
C ASN A 157 18.32 -10.87 11.55
N ARG A 158 17.84 -9.63 11.75
CA ARG A 158 17.80 -8.61 10.71
C ARG A 158 19.17 -8.19 10.15
N MET A 159 20.26 -8.44 10.89
CA MET A 159 21.64 -8.12 10.47
C MET A 159 22.29 -9.23 9.64
N ALA A 160 21.91 -10.49 9.84
CA ALA A 160 22.48 -11.64 9.16
C ALA A 160 21.61 -12.16 7.99
N ASN A 161 20.29 -11.99 8.10
CA ASN A 161 19.36 -12.37 7.04
C ASN A 161 19.62 -11.57 5.75
N ARG A 162 19.23 -12.12 4.59
CA ARG A 162 19.36 -11.45 3.27
C ARG A 162 18.06 -11.47 2.45
N GLY A 163 16.96 -11.90 3.06
CA GLY A 163 15.66 -12.09 2.41
C GLY A 163 14.56 -11.22 3.00
N SER A 164 13.32 -11.63 2.74
CA SER A 164 12.09 -11.04 3.28
C SER A 164 11.26 -12.12 3.97
N GLY A 165 10.29 -11.76 4.81
CA GLY A 165 9.40 -12.75 5.41
C GLY A 165 8.61 -13.49 4.34
N ILE A 166 7.75 -12.73 3.65
CA ILE A 166 7.09 -13.16 2.42
C ILE A 166 7.65 -12.32 1.28
N ARG A 167 8.12 -12.98 0.22
CA ARG A 167 8.55 -12.33 -1.01
C ARG A 167 7.78 -12.90 -2.19
N ILE A 168 6.83 -12.12 -2.71
CA ILE A 168 6.09 -12.45 -3.94
C ILE A 168 6.56 -11.50 -5.02
N ILE A 169 7.31 -12.01 -6.00
CA ILE A 169 7.98 -11.20 -7.02
C ILE A 169 7.55 -11.61 -8.42
N ASN A 170 7.26 -10.62 -9.26
CA ASN A 170 7.05 -10.78 -10.69
C ASN A 170 8.21 -10.13 -11.43
N ASP A 171 9.08 -10.95 -12.02
CA ASP A 171 10.21 -10.52 -12.83
C ASP A 171 10.12 -11.04 -14.26
N LYS A 172 8.89 -11.30 -14.73
CA LYS A 172 8.65 -11.70 -16.12
C LYS A 172 8.84 -10.53 -17.09
N PRO A 173 9.49 -10.77 -18.24
CA PRO A 173 9.44 -9.82 -19.34
C PRO A 173 8.04 -9.78 -19.96
N GLY A 174 7.73 -8.69 -20.67
CA GLY A 174 6.50 -8.58 -21.46
C GLY A 174 5.34 -7.86 -20.76
N ASN A 175 5.64 -7.13 -19.68
CA ASN A 175 4.75 -6.14 -19.09
C ASN A 175 3.37 -6.66 -18.64
N GLN A 176 3.34 -7.76 -17.89
CA GLN A 176 2.09 -8.35 -17.41
C GLN A 176 1.99 -8.29 -15.89
N GLN A 177 0.88 -7.72 -15.39
CA GLN A 177 0.50 -7.84 -13.98
C GLN A 177 -0.11 -9.22 -13.72
N LEU A 178 0.48 -9.97 -12.80
CA LEU A 178 -0.12 -11.20 -12.29
C LEU A 178 -1.24 -10.85 -11.30
N LYS A 179 -2.25 -11.71 -11.18
CA LYS A 179 -3.47 -11.38 -10.45
C LYS A 179 -3.61 -12.17 -9.17
N HIS A 180 -4.35 -11.63 -8.22
CA HIS A 180 -4.91 -12.35 -7.07
C HIS A 180 -3.84 -12.84 -6.09
N ILE A 181 -3.43 -11.92 -5.21
CA ILE A 181 -2.58 -12.22 -4.05
C ILE A 181 -3.37 -11.90 -2.79
N ARG A 182 -3.41 -12.84 -1.85
CA ARG A 182 -3.97 -12.65 -0.51
C ARG A 182 -2.92 -13.01 0.54
N ILE A 183 -2.64 -12.10 1.47
CA ILE A 183 -1.80 -12.35 2.63
C ILE A 183 -2.61 -11.93 3.84
N HIS A 184 -2.99 -12.89 4.69
CA HIS A 184 -3.91 -12.65 5.79
C HIS A 184 -3.33 -13.15 7.12
N ASN A 185 -3.37 -12.30 8.15
CA ASN A 185 -2.95 -12.67 9.50
C ASN A 185 -1.55 -13.29 9.53
N VAL A 186 -0.55 -12.63 8.93
CA VAL A 186 0.86 -13.06 8.97
C VAL A 186 1.65 -12.21 9.95
N VAL A 187 2.56 -12.85 10.68
CA VAL A 187 3.54 -12.16 11.54
C VAL A 187 4.94 -12.34 10.92
N ALA A 188 5.61 -11.25 10.55
CA ALA A 188 6.89 -11.27 9.85
C ALA A 188 7.94 -10.39 10.54
N HIS A 189 9.04 -11.00 11.00
CA HIS A 189 10.12 -10.26 11.68
C HIS A 189 11.52 -10.85 11.51
N GLY A 190 12.52 -9.99 11.73
CA GLY A 190 13.93 -10.36 11.70
C GLY A 190 14.54 -10.45 10.29
N PHE A 191 13.95 -9.80 9.29
CA PHE A 191 14.41 -9.84 7.90
C PHE A 191 15.23 -8.62 7.50
N LYS A 192 16.13 -8.79 6.52
CA LYS A 192 16.92 -7.68 5.99
C LYS A 192 16.13 -6.79 5.06
N TRP A 193 15.24 -7.33 4.24
CA TRP A 193 14.48 -6.51 3.29
C TRP A 193 13.17 -6.05 3.91
N ALA A 194 12.07 -6.74 3.59
CA ALA A 194 10.76 -6.45 4.14
C ALA A 194 10.26 -7.60 5.03
N GLY A 195 9.35 -7.31 5.95
CA GLY A 195 8.49 -8.34 6.51
C GLY A 195 7.63 -8.97 5.41
N ILE A 196 6.95 -8.13 4.62
CA ILE A 196 6.15 -8.54 3.47
C ILE A 196 6.53 -7.70 2.24
N PHE A 197 6.91 -8.38 1.16
CA PHE A 197 7.19 -7.79 -0.15
C PHE A 197 6.25 -8.42 -1.20
N VAL A 198 5.53 -7.60 -1.96
CA VAL A 198 4.72 -8.01 -3.11
C VAL A 198 4.97 -7.05 -4.26
N GLY A 199 5.43 -7.51 -5.42
CA GLY A 199 5.71 -6.54 -6.47
C GLY A 199 6.50 -7.01 -7.68
N GLY A 200 6.87 -6.03 -8.50
CA GLY A 200 7.86 -6.19 -9.56
C GLY A 200 9.29 -6.13 -9.03
N ILE A 201 10.24 -5.76 -9.88
CA ILE A 201 11.61 -5.41 -9.43
C ILE A 201 11.61 -3.95 -8.93
N PRO A 202 12.01 -3.66 -7.69
CA PRO A 202 12.12 -2.28 -7.22
C PRO A 202 13.21 -1.51 -7.98
N THR A 203 12.95 -0.23 -8.30
CA THR A 203 13.93 0.64 -8.99
C THR A 203 15.05 1.11 -8.06
N ASP A 204 14.74 1.38 -6.78
CA ASP A 204 15.64 2.11 -5.89
C ASP A 204 16.23 1.26 -4.75
N ASP A 205 15.82 -0.02 -4.65
CA ASP A 205 16.35 -0.91 -3.62
C ASP A 205 17.80 -1.33 -3.96
N PRO A 206 18.74 -1.24 -3.00
CA PRO A 206 20.14 -1.58 -3.24
C PRO A 206 20.34 -3.01 -3.75
N GLY A 207 21.02 -3.16 -4.88
CA GLY A 207 21.33 -4.48 -5.44
C GLY A 207 20.18 -5.12 -6.23
N PHE A 208 19.14 -4.34 -6.56
CA PHE A 208 18.11 -4.71 -7.53
C PHE A 208 18.30 -3.91 -8.81
N GLU A 209 18.59 -4.60 -9.92
CA GLU A 209 18.55 -4.03 -11.27
C GLU A 209 17.46 -4.78 -12.05
N ALA A 210 16.45 -4.06 -12.53
CA ALA A 210 15.40 -4.67 -13.33
C ALA A 210 15.92 -5.05 -14.71
N PRO A 211 15.79 -6.31 -15.15
CA PRO A 211 16.03 -6.66 -16.53
C PRO A 211 15.08 -5.87 -17.45
N GLU A 212 15.52 -5.59 -18.67
CA GLU A 212 14.70 -4.88 -19.64
C GLU A 212 13.36 -5.61 -19.87
N GLY A 213 12.26 -4.86 -19.76
CA GLY A 213 10.90 -5.38 -19.95
C GLY A 213 10.30 -6.08 -18.72
N CYS A 214 11.02 -6.15 -17.59
CA CYS A 214 10.53 -6.72 -16.33
C CYS A 214 10.00 -5.62 -15.40
N ARG A 215 8.91 -4.98 -15.83
CA ARG A 215 8.41 -3.78 -15.17
C ARG A 215 7.33 -4.03 -14.12
N PHE A 216 6.38 -4.91 -14.42
CA PHE A 216 5.11 -4.99 -13.70
C PHE A 216 5.14 -5.98 -12.54
N GLY A 217 4.40 -5.65 -11.49
CA GLY A 217 4.15 -6.49 -10.33
C GLY A 217 2.81 -7.21 -10.46
N PHE A 218 1.88 -6.80 -9.60
CA PHE A 218 0.63 -7.52 -9.37
C PHE A 218 -0.58 -6.61 -9.49
N ARG A 219 -1.74 -7.23 -9.76
CA ARG A 219 -3.03 -6.61 -9.56
C ARG A 219 -3.95 -7.45 -8.70
N ASP A 220 -4.92 -6.82 -8.05
CA ASP A 220 -5.80 -7.51 -7.10
C ASP A 220 -5.00 -8.14 -5.96
N VAL A 221 -4.39 -7.28 -5.13
CA VAL A 221 -3.57 -7.64 -3.97
C VAL A 221 -4.29 -7.21 -2.70
N LEU A 222 -4.41 -8.11 -1.72
CA LEU A 222 -4.88 -7.80 -0.38
C LEU A 222 -3.85 -8.29 0.65
N ILE A 223 -3.36 -7.35 1.46
CA ILE A 223 -2.56 -7.61 2.66
C ILE A 223 -3.41 -7.19 3.85
N ASP A 224 -3.81 -8.14 4.69
CA ASP A 224 -4.84 -7.96 5.71
C ASP A 224 -4.37 -8.49 7.05
N SER A 225 -4.59 -7.73 8.12
CA SER A 225 -4.41 -8.18 9.51
C SER A 225 -2.96 -8.64 9.80
N CYS A 226 -1.96 -8.08 9.12
CA CYS A 226 -0.57 -8.51 9.22
C CYS A 226 0.26 -7.65 10.19
N SER A 227 1.29 -8.25 10.78
CA SER A 227 2.26 -7.58 11.65
C SER A 227 3.66 -7.72 11.07
N ALA A 228 4.33 -6.61 10.75
CA ALA A 228 5.67 -6.58 10.17
C ALA A 228 6.60 -5.68 10.98
N PHE A 229 7.51 -6.28 11.73
CA PHE A 229 8.36 -5.56 12.67
C PHE A 229 9.77 -6.10 12.73
N ASP A 230 10.70 -5.31 13.26
CA ASP A 230 12.12 -5.70 13.37
C ASP A 230 12.75 -6.11 12.02
N ASN A 231 12.31 -5.49 10.93
CA ASN A 231 12.86 -5.67 9.58
C ASN A 231 13.67 -4.45 9.19
N VAL A 232 14.76 -4.61 8.43
CA VAL A 232 15.69 -3.48 8.20
C VAL A 232 15.11 -2.44 7.25
N TYR A 233 14.69 -2.81 6.02
CA TYR A 233 14.33 -1.81 5.01
C TYR A 233 12.85 -1.40 5.08
N TYR A 234 11.93 -2.36 5.23
CA TYR A 234 10.50 -2.08 5.23
C TYR A 234 9.73 -3.02 6.17
N GLY A 235 8.63 -2.54 6.76
CA GLY A 235 7.62 -3.45 7.29
C GLY A 235 6.89 -4.16 6.16
N ILE A 236 6.09 -3.39 5.41
CA ILE A 236 5.32 -3.85 4.25
C ILE A 236 5.70 -3.00 3.04
N HIS A 237 6.08 -3.65 1.94
CA HIS A 237 6.50 -2.98 0.71
C HIS A 237 5.77 -3.58 -0.49
N VAL A 238 5.01 -2.75 -1.20
CA VAL A 238 4.46 -3.06 -2.52
C VAL A 238 5.07 -2.11 -3.52
N THR A 239 5.76 -2.63 -4.53
CA THR A 239 6.53 -1.81 -5.49
C THR A 239 6.64 -2.51 -6.84
N ALA A 240 7.12 -1.79 -7.84
CA ALA A 240 7.47 -2.31 -9.14
C ALA A 240 8.54 -1.40 -9.77
N HIS A 241 8.95 -1.72 -11.00
CA HIS A 241 10.00 -0.94 -11.65
C HIS A 241 9.38 0.30 -12.29
N TRP A 242 9.26 1.39 -11.53
CA TRP A 242 8.79 2.64 -12.12
C TRP A 242 9.83 3.18 -13.13
N LYS A 243 9.36 3.89 -14.16
CA LYS A 243 10.20 4.51 -15.20
C LYS A 243 9.78 5.96 -15.40
N ALA A 244 10.75 6.86 -15.45
CA ALA A 244 10.47 8.27 -15.69
C ALA A 244 9.77 8.49 -17.04
N TYR A 245 8.72 9.33 -17.03
CA TYR A 245 7.89 9.67 -18.19
C TYR A 245 7.07 8.51 -18.78
N ASP A 246 6.93 7.40 -18.05
CA ASP A 246 5.92 6.37 -18.37
C ASP A 246 4.52 6.89 -17.97
N ASN A 247 3.44 6.25 -18.45
CA ASN A 247 2.05 6.55 -18.09
C ASN A 247 1.29 5.34 -17.52
N GLN A 248 2.01 4.24 -17.27
CA GLN A 248 1.47 3.01 -16.69
C GLN A 248 2.03 2.80 -15.27
N TYR A 249 1.34 2.02 -14.46
CA TYR A 249 1.76 1.66 -13.10
C TYR A 249 2.03 0.16 -13.00
N GLY A 250 3.11 -0.20 -12.31
CA GLY A 250 3.53 -1.60 -12.18
C GLY A 250 2.56 -2.45 -11.35
N ASN A 251 1.84 -1.85 -10.42
CA ASN A 251 0.81 -2.50 -9.59
C ASN A 251 -0.58 -1.87 -9.77
N ALA A 252 -1.65 -2.63 -9.49
CA ALA A 252 -3.02 -2.11 -9.56
C ALA A 252 -3.99 -2.75 -8.56
N ASN A 253 -4.96 -2.01 -8.02
CA ASN A 253 -5.98 -2.55 -7.11
C ASN A 253 -5.34 -3.26 -5.91
N VAL A 254 -4.55 -2.50 -5.15
CA VAL A 254 -3.85 -2.98 -3.95
C VAL A 254 -4.58 -2.47 -2.71
N VAL A 255 -4.84 -3.36 -1.75
CA VAL A 255 -5.39 -3.01 -0.44
C VAL A 255 -4.45 -3.51 0.64
N ILE A 256 -3.98 -2.60 1.50
CA ILE A 256 -3.26 -2.90 2.73
C ILE A 256 -4.15 -2.44 3.88
N ARG A 257 -4.64 -3.38 4.69
CA ARG A 257 -5.55 -3.04 5.79
C ARG A 257 -5.26 -3.79 7.07
N ASP A 258 -5.66 -3.19 8.19
CA ASP A 258 -5.57 -3.83 9.52
C ASP A 258 -4.12 -4.24 9.86
N CYS A 259 -3.13 -3.55 9.31
CA CYS A 259 -1.73 -3.92 9.41
C CYS A 259 -0.97 -3.06 10.42
N TYR A 260 0.01 -3.68 11.07
CA TYR A 260 0.92 -3.04 12.01
C TYR A 260 2.35 -3.12 11.48
N ALA A 261 3.04 -1.98 11.38
CA ALA A 261 4.44 -1.92 10.97
C ALA A 261 5.28 -1.09 11.95
N TRP A 262 6.14 -1.73 12.73
CA TRP A 262 6.85 -1.03 13.80
C TRP A 262 8.26 -1.51 14.04
N ASP A 263 9.06 -0.66 14.68
CA ASP A 263 10.46 -0.95 15.01
C ASP A 263 11.24 -1.51 13.80
N ASN A 264 10.97 -1.02 12.58
CA ASN A 264 11.75 -1.33 11.38
C ASN A 264 12.87 -0.29 11.27
N PRO A 265 14.10 -0.58 11.72
CA PRO A 265 15.01 0.49 12.12
C PRO A 265 15.69 1.20 10.96
N GLY A 266 15.82 0.61 9.78
CA GLY A 266 16.69 1.14 8.72
C GLY A 266 18.13 0.60 8.79
N ASP A 267 18.87 0.85 7.72
CA ASP A 267 20.23 0.41 7.49
C ASP A 267 21.22 1.58 7.73
N PRO A 268 22.01 1.55 8.82
CA PRO A 268 22.92 2.65 9.14
C PRO A 268 24.11 2.75 8.18
N THR A 269 24.26 1.79 7.27
CA THR A 269 25.32 1.80 6.24
C THR A 269 24.82 2.29 4.89
N TYR A 270 23.50 2.40 4.71
CA TYR A 270 22.91 2.87 3.47
C TYR A 270 22.68 4.38 3.53
N THR A 271 23.62 5.13 2.91
CA THR A 271 23.62 6.60 2.94
C THR A 271 23.04 7.25 1.69
N LYS A 272 22.82 6.46 0.63
CA LYS A 272 22.42 6.97 -0.69
C LYS A 272 20.94 7.29 -0.78
N ASN A 273 20.09 6.58 -0.04
CA ASN A 273 18.65 6.79 -0.02
C ASN A 273 18.07 6.30 1.33
N HIS A 274 16.75 6.19 1.42
CA HIS A 274 16.03 5.81 2.63
C HIS A 274 16.08 4.31 2.96
N SER A 275 15.89 4.01 4.23
CA SER A 275 15.60 2.66 4.73
C SER A 275 14.85 2.75 6.07
N GLY A 276 14.09 1.71 6.40
CA GLY A 276 13.37 1.61 7.67
C GLY A 276 11.99 2.26 7.63
N SER A 277 11.29 2.21 6.49
CA SER A 277 9.91 2.69 6.40
C SER A 277 8.93 1.66 6.97
N GLY A 278 7.77 2.12 7.44
CA GLY A 278 6.72 1.22 7.93
C GLY A 278 6.00 0.50 6.80
N ILE A 279 5.11 1.21 6.10
CA ILE A 279 4.30 0.72 4.99
C ILE A 279 4.51 1.63 3.78
N MET A 280 4.98 1.06 2.67
CA MET A 280 5.18 1.79 1.41
C MET A 280 4.39 1.13 0.27
N LEU A 281 3.60 1.95 -0.43
CA LEU A 281 2.94 1.59 -1.68
C LEU A 281 3.50 2.39 -2.84
N ASP A 282 4.18 1.72 -3.75
CA ASP A 282 4.94 2.31 -4.84
C ASP A 282 4.51 1.76 -6.20
N ASP A 283 4.62 2.61 -7.23
CA ASP A 283 4.28 2.33 -8.62
C ASP A 283 2.89 1.67 -8.79
N CYS A 284 1.84 2.27 -8.20
CA CYS A 284 0.51 1.68 -8.11
C CYS A 284 -0.61 2.57 -8.63
N GLU A 285 -1.57 1.98 -9.35
CA GLU A 285 -2.88 2.59 -9.62
C GLU A 285 -3.98 1.99 -8.73
N ASN A 286 -4.89 2.81 -8.22
CA ASN A 286 -6.03 2.36 -7.39
C ASN A 286 -5.61 1.61 -6.13
N GLY A 287 -4.90 2.29 -5.23
CA GLY A 287 -4.42 1.71 -3.97
C GLY A 287 -5.19 2.21 -2.75
N ILE A 288 -5.34 1.36 -1.74
CA ILE A 288 -5.92 1.71 -0.44
C ILE A 288 -4.98 1.24 0.66
N ILE A 289 -4.61 2.15 1.56
CA ILE A 289 -4.02 1.82 2.85
C ILE A 289 -5.02 2.27 3.91
N GLU A 290 -5.62 1.33 4.65
CA GLU A 290 -6.64 1.70 5.65
C GLU A 290 -6.56 0.92 6.94
N TYR A 291 -6.91 1.57 8.05
CA TYR A 291 -6.84 0.95 9.37
C TYR A 291 -5.46 0.35 9.70
N CYS A 292 -4.38 1.06 9.34
CA CYS A 292 -3.01 0.63 9.61
C CYS A 292 -2.36 1.49 10.71
N VAL A 293 -1.41 0.89 11.43
CA VAL A 293 -0.62 1.58 12.45
C VAL A 293 0.87 1.44 12.14
N ALA A 294 1.60 2.55 12.06
CA ALA A 294 3.04 2.54 11.84
C ALA A 294 3.79 3.38 12.88
N PHE A 295 4.76 2.80 13.58
CA PHE A 295 5.45 3.52 14.65
C PHE A 295 6.88 3.08 14.92
N ARG A 296 7.70 4.02 15.41
CA ARG A 296 9.13 3.79 15.77
C ARG A 296 9.98 3.19 14.66
N ASN A 297 9.60 3.44 13.40
CA ASN A 297 10.39 3.03 12.25
C ASN A 297 11.53 4.03 12.02
N GLY A 298 12.60 3.61 11.33
CA GLY A 298 13.60 4.51 10.75
C GLY A 298 14.75 5.01 11.63
N ALA A 299 14.83 4.59 12.90
CA ALA A 299 15.80 5.11 13.88
C ALA A 299 17.29 4.95 13.49
N LEU A 300 17.62 3.99 12.63
CA LEU A 300 18.94 3.69 12.09
C LEU A 300 19.07 4.04 10.59
N ASN A 301 18.09 4.73 9.99
CA ASN A 301 18.28 5.28 8.64
C ASN A 301 19.54 6.15 8.59
N ALA A 302 20.33 6.06 7.51
CA ALA A 302 21.51 6.90 7.31
C ALA A 302 21.45 7.73 6.01
N GLY A 303 20.30 7.72 5.32
CA GLY A 303 20.09 8.46 4.08
C GLY A 303 20.39 9.95 4.22
N GLN A 304 21.07 10.51 3.20
CA GLN A 304 21.48 11.92 3.17
C GLN A 304 20.52 12.80 2.35
N THR A 305 19.75 12.20 1.43
CA THR A 305 18.86 12.92 0.51
C THR A 305 17.40 12.52 0.65
N GLY A 306 17.12 11.43 1.36
CA GLY A 306 15.78 10.93 1.67
C GLY A 306 15.82 10.07 2.92
N GLY A 307 14.67 9.85 3.53
CA GLY A 307 14.50 9.11 4.75
C GLY A 307 13.17 8.35 4.81
N PRO A 308 12.97 7.60 5.89
CA PRO A 308 11.79 6.75 6.03
C PRO A 308 10.56 7.55 6.44
N ILE A 309 9.40 7.03 6.04
CA ILE A 309 8.09 7.51 6.47
C ILE A 309 7.32 6.33 7.07
N GLY A 310 6.45 6.59 8.05
CA GLY A 310 5.59 5.58 8.65
C GLY A 310 4.67 4.91 7.62
N ILE A 311 3.83 5.68 6.92
CA ILE A 311 2.90 5.19 5.89
C ILE A 311 2.89 6.13 4.70
N TRP A 312 3.22 5.65 3.51
CA TRP A 312 3.39 6.54 2.35
C TRP A 312 3.18 5.85 1.01
N ALA A 313 3.03 6.68 -0.02
CA ALA A 313 3.01 6.25 -1.41
C ALA A 313 3.95 7.07 -2.28
N HIS A 314 4.48 6.42 -3.32
CA HIS A 314 5.37 7.02 -4.33
C HIS A 314 4.95 6.58 -5.74
N ALA A 315 5.19 7.41 -6.75
CA ALA A 315 4.96 7.12 -8.17
C ALA A 315 3.60 6.47 -8.47
N SER A 316 2.51 6.96 -7.87
CA SER A 316 1.22 6.26 -7.84
C SER A 316 0.04 7.17 -8.22
N THR A 317 -1.13 6.59 -8.51
CA THR A 317 -2.34 7.38 -8.76
C THR A 317 -3.60 6.77 -8.18
N ASN A 318 -4.55 7.62 -7.81
CA ASN A 318 -5.79 7.23 -7.15
C ASN A 318 -5.53 6.39 -5.88
N ILE A 319 -4.65 6.91 -5.02
CA ILE A 319 -4.31 6.30 -3.74
C ILE A 319 -5.17 6.90 -2.64
N LYS A 320 -5.68 6.04 -1.75
CA LYS A 320 -6.36 6.47 -0.53
C LYS A 320 -5.63 5.95 0.70
N ILE A 321 -5.18 6.85 1.56
CA ILE A 321 -4.70 6.52 2.91
C ILE A 321 -5.78 6.99 3.88
N GLN A 322 -6.38 6.08 4.66
CA GLN A 322 -7.47 6.46 5.56
C GLN A 322 -7.57 5.67 6.87
N TYR A 323 -8.04 6.32 7.94
CA TYR A 323 -8.21 5.67 9.24
C TYR A 323 -6.92 5.05 9.79
N CYS A 324 -5.77 5.64 9.45
CA CYS A 324 -4.46 5.16 9.87
C CYS A 324 -3.89 6.01 11.01
N GLU A 325 -3.04 5.39 11.83
CA GLU A 325 -2.28 6.07 12.88
C GLU A 325 -0.78 5.92 12.60
N SER A 326 -0.02 7.01 12.62
CA SER A 326 1.43 6.97 12.34
C SER A 326 2.18 7.84 13.34
N PHE A 327 3.02 7.23 14.18
CA PHE A 327 3.57 7.95 15.32
C PHE A 327 4.96 7.55 15.78
N SER A 328 5.67 8.47 16.41
CA SER A 328 7.03 8.22 16.93
C SER A 328 7.98 7.63 15.88
N ASN A 329 7.72 7.82 14.58
CA ASN A 329 8.66 7.44 13.54
C ASN A 329 9.89 8.35 13.63
N ARG A 330 11.02 7.77 13.26
CA ARG A 330 12.34 8.33 13.49
C ARG A 330 13.10 8.44 12.18
N THR A 331 14.14 9.25 12.20
CA THR A 331 15.19 9.17 11.18
C THR A 331 16.54 9.28 11.85
N GLY A 332 17.45 8.35 11.57
CA GLY A 332 18.87 8.52 11.91
C GLY A 332 19.61 9.47 10.96
N GLY A 333 19.01 9.75 9.80
CA GLY A 333 19.61 10.47 8.68
C GLY A 333 19.32 11.97 8.66
N ALA A 334 19.56 12.58 7.50
CA ALA A 334 19.42 14.02 7.30
C ALA A 334 17.99 14.47 6.92
N ALA A 335 17.11 13.53 6.58
CA ALA A 335 15.76 13.80 6.09
C ALA A 335 14.72 12.83 6.67
N ASP A 336 13.48 13.28 6.62
CA ASP A 336 12.20 12.62 6.87
C ASP A 336 12.02 12.12 8.30
N GLY A 337 11.56 10.88 8.48
CA GLY A 337 11.09 10.37 9.77
C GLY A 337 9.66 10.81 10.10
N GLY A 338 8.86 11.15 9.09
CA GLY A 338 7.49 11.66 9.21
C GLY A 338 6.42 10.56 9.35
N GLY A 339 5.19 11.01 9.58
CA GLY A 339 4.01 10.18 9.74
C GLY A 339 3.48 9.63 8.41
N PHE A 340 3.08 10.54 7.52
CA PHE A 340 2.47 10.23 6.23
C PHE A 340 3.10 11.00 5.07
N ASP A 341 3.15 10.40 3.89
CA ASP A 341 3.66 11.06 2.67
C ASP A 341 2.98 10.60 1.37
N PHE A 342 2.78 11.56 0.47
CA PHE A 342 2.61 11.34 -0.96
C PHE A 342 3.84 11.93 -1.65
N ASP A 343 4.76 11.06 -2.03
CA ASP A 343 6.04 11.43 -2.62
C ASP A 343 5.92 11.57 -4.16
N GLY A 344 7.05 11.76 -4.82
CA GLY A 344 7.24 12.02 -6.24
C GLY A 344 6.30 11.23 -7.14
N GLY A 345 5.55 11.96 -7.96
CA GLY A 345 4.64 11.37 -8.94
C GLY A 345 3.32 10.83 -8.42
N VAL A 346 2.96 11.09 -7.15
CA VAL A 346 1.62 10.75 -6.65
C VAL A 346 0.56 11.74 -7.17
N THR A 347 -0.52 11.22 -7.75
CA THR A 347 -1.63 12.04 -8.27
C THR A 347 -3.02 11.54 -7.91
N HIS A 348 -4.02 12.44 -7.96
CA HIS A 348 -5.45 12.11 -7.76
C HIS A 348 -5.74 11.35 -6.46
N SER A 349 -4.96 11.63 -5.41
CA SER A 349 -4.90 10.81 -4.20
C SER A 349 -5.40 11.55 -2.96
N VAL A 350 -5.86 10.82 -1.96
CA VAL A 350 -6.49 11.38 -0.75
C VAL A 350 -5.89 10.75 0.50
N MET A 351 -5.40 11.59 1.41
CA MET A 351 -5.22 11.24 2.82
C MET A 351 -6.42 11.75 3.62
N GLN A 352 -7.11 10.88 4.35
CA GLN A 352 -8.26 11.29 5.13
C GLN A 352 -8.46 10.51 6.43
N TYR A 353 -8.95 11.16 7.48
CA TYR A 353 -9.25 10.47 8.74
C TYR A 353 -8.03 9.79 9.39
N CYS A 354 -6.83 10.32 9.13
CA CYS A 354 -5.59 9.82 9.72
C CYS A 354 -5.19 10.64 10.94
N TYR A 355 -4.40 10.01 11.81
CA TYR A 355 -3.82 10.64 12.99
C TYR A 355 -2.30 10.43 13.02
N SER A 356 -1.56 11.53 13.05
CA SER A 356 -0.11 11.56 13.10
C SER A 356 0.33 12.20 14.39
N HIS A 357 1.31 11.61 15.09
CA HIS A 357 1.88 12.27 16.26
C HIS A 357 3.31 11.87 16.62
N ASP A 358 4.06 12.80 17.24
CA ASP A 358 5.40 12.55 17.80
C ASP A 358 6.46 12.08 16.80
N ASN A 359 6.24 12.29 15.50
CA ASN A 359 7.22 11.91 14.48
C ASN A 359 8.40 12.90 14.44
N ASP A 360 9.60 12.40 14.14
CA ASP A 360 10.79 13.23 13.92
C ASP A 360 10.51 14.24 12.78
N GLY A 361 9.91 13.79 11.68
CA GLY A 361 9.61 14.62 10.51
C GLY A 361 8.20 15.20 10.47
N ALA A 362 7.73 15.56 9.27
CA ALA A 362 6.37 16.08 9.06
C ALA A 362 5.28 15.11 9.52
N GLY A 363 4.14 15.65 9.94
CA GLY A 363 2.95 14.84 10.14
C GLY A 363 2.37 14.36 8.80
N TYR A 364 2.19 15.32 7.89
CA TYR A 364 1.74 15.10 6.52
C TYR A 364 2.70 15.77 5.55
N LEU A 365 3.42 14.96 4.79
CA LEU A 365 4.35 15.38 3.75
C LEU A 365 3.68 15.24 2.37
N MET A 366 4.00 16.17 1.48
CA MET A 366 3.89 15.98 0.04
C MET A 366 5.15 16.51 -0.61
N TRP A 367 6.03 15.60 -1.00
CA TRP A 367 7.34 15.96 -1.51
C TRP A 367 7.51 15.46 -2.94
N ASN A 368 7.90 16.36 -3.85
CA ASN A 368 8.28 15.97 -5.21
C ASN A 368 9.78 16.13 -5.38
N TRP A 369 10.38 15.42 -6.34
CA TRP A 369 11.80 15.56 -6.61
C TRP A 369 12.07 15.67 -8.12
N TYR A 370 13.20 16.31 -8.47
CA TYR A 370 13.55 16.52 -9.88
C TYR A 370 13.93 15.20 -10.54
N GLY A 371 13.07 14.71 -11.42
CA GLY A 371 13.22 13.40 -12.07
C GLY A 371 12.19 12.37 -11.62
N ALA A 372 11.28 12.75 -10.71
CA ALA A 372 10.13 11.92 -10.35
C ALA A 372 9.37 11.47 -11.61
N PRO A 373 8.88 10.22 -11.64
CA PRO A 373 8.42 9.63 -12.88
C PRO A 373 7.16 10.29 -13.45
N PHE A 374 6.36 10.88 -12.57
CA PHE A 374 5.16 11.64 -12.90
C PHE A 374 5.18 12.99 -12.17
N ARG A 375 4.29 13.91 -12.56
CA ARG A 375 4.02 15.10 -11.74
C ARG A 375 3.41 14.68 -10.41
N LEU A 376 3.67 15.44 -9.34
CA LEU A 376 2.90 15.35 -8.10
C LEU A 376 1.77 16.38 -8.13
N GLY A 377 0.52 15.93 -7.98
CA GLY A 377 -0.60 16.87 -7.93
C GLY A 377 -2.00 16.28 -7.92
N ASP A 378 -3.00 17.15 -7.78
CA ASP A 378 -4.43 16.77 -7.65
C ASP A 378 -4.70 15.92 -6.40
N ASN A 379 -3.98 16.21 -5.32
CA ASN A 379 -4.05 15.46 -4.07
C ASN A 379 -4.78 16.24 -2.98
N VAL A 380 -5.39 15.51 -2.04
CA VAL A 380 -6.18 16.06 -0.94
C VAL A 380 -5.71 15.53 0.41
N ILE A 381 -5.55 16.40 1.40
CA ILE A 381 -5.42 16.04 2.83
C ILE A 381 -6.66 16.57 3.54
N ARG A 382 -7.46 15.71 4.16
CA ARG A 382 -8.70 16.16 4.81
C ARG A 382 -9.15 15.38 6.02
N TYR A 383 -9.78 16.07 6.98
CA TYR A 383 -10.21 15.43 8.21
C TYR A 383 -9.09 14.63 8.87
N CYS A 384 -7.87 15.15 8.85
CA CYS A 384 -6.69 14.55 9.45
C CYS A 384 -6.27 15.35 10.69
N ILE A 385 -5.57 14.68 11.60
CA ILE A 385 -5.01 15.28 12.81
C ILE A 385 -3.49 15.08 12.81
N SER A 386 -2.73 16.13 13.12
CA SER A 386 -1.32 16.06 13.50
C SER A 386 -1.15 16.64 14.90
N GLU A 387 -0.48 15.92 15.78
CA GLU A 387 -0.12 16.38 17.12
C GLU A 387 1.37 16.19 17.38
N ASN A 388 2.08 17.27 17.70
CA ASN A 388 3.48 17.17 18.14
C ASN A 388 4.41 16.45 17.15
N ASP A 389 4.12 16.52 15.85
CA ASP A 389 5.10 16.12 14.82
C ASP A 389 6.22 17.16 14.72
N CYS A 390 7.21 16.89 13.86
CA CYS A 390 8.38 17.74 13.61
C CYS A 390 9.35 17.81 14.80
N GLN A 391 9.59 16.65 15.44
CA GLN A 391 10.47 16.53 16.61
C GLN A 391 11.97 16.58 16.27
N ARG A 392 12.33 16.62 14.98
CA ARG A 392 13.70 16.75 14.49
C ARG A 392 13.73 17.59 13.21
N HIS A 393 14.88 18.21 12.92
CA HIS A 393 15.14 18.97 11.69
C HIS A 393 14.14 20.13 11.50
N GLU A 394 14.00 20.62 10.27
CA GLU A 394 13.01 21.66 9.91
C GLU A 394 11.87 21.03 9.12
N TYR A 395 10.69 20.93 9.74
CA TYR A 395 9.49 20.35 9.14
C TYR A 395 8.24 21.14 9.54
N GLY A 396 7.19 21.00 8.73
CA GLY A 396 5.83 21.45 9.05
C GLY A 396 4.92 20.29 9.42
N ALA A 397 3.93 20.52 10.28
CA ALA A 397 2.86 19.54 10.51
C ALA A 397 2.18 19.18 9.18
N VAL A 398 2.05 20.17 8.29
CA VAL A 398 1.95 19.97 6.84
C VAL A 398 3.20 20.55 6.18
N HIS A 399 3.93 19.72 5.44
CA HIS A 399 5.10 20.14 4.68
C HIS A 399 4.91 19.82 3.20
N LEU A 400 4.96 20.84 2.35
CA LEU A 400 4.78 20.73 0.90
C LEU A 400 6.05 21.23 0.21
N GLY A 401 6.55 20.53 -0.81
CA GLY A 401 7.74 21.04 -1.47
C GLY A 401 8.45 20.17 -2.49
N GLY A 402 9.70 20.57 -2.74
CA GLY A 402 10.65 19.94 -3.63
C GLY A 402 10.53 20.44 -5.07
N ALA A 403 10.50 19.53 -6.05
CA ALA A 403 10.17 19.92 -7.44
C ALA A 403 8.73 20.48 -7.53
N PRO A 404 8.36 21.22 -8.59
CA PRO A 404 7.03 21.79 -8.70
C PRO A 404 5.91 20.78 -8.44
N ILE A 405 4.90 21.21 -7.67
CA ILE A 405 3.69 20.45 -7.34
C ILE A 405 2.48 21.30 -7.72
N SER A 406 1.33 20.67 -7.93
CA SER A 406 0.15 21.37 -8.44
C SER A 406 -1.16 20.85 -7.87
N ASN A 407 -2.16 21.71 -7.73
CA ASN A 407 -3.54 21.35 -7.37
C ASN A 407 -3.63 20.55 -6.06
N ILE A 408 -2.99 21.07 -5.00
CA ILE A 408 -3.02 20.44 -3.67
C ILE A 408 -4.12 21.09 -2.85
N THR A 409 -4.96 20.29 -2.19
CA THR A 409 -6.02 20.81 -1.32
C THR A 409 -5.92 20.23 0.08
N VAL A 410 -5.70 21.08 1.08
CA VAL A 410 -5.63 20.72 2.49
C VAL A 410 -6.86 21.30 3.17
N HIS A 411 -7.80 20.48 3.63
CA HIS A 411 -9.00 21.03 4.25
C HIS A 411 -9.60 20.25 5.43
N ASN A 412 -10.25 20.97 6.36
CA ASN A 412 -10.91 20.37 7.52
C ASN A 412 -9.99 19.52 8.40
N ASN A 413 -8.75 19.96 8.60
CA ASN A 413 -7.78 19.27 9.45
C ASN A 413 -7.55 20.01 10.78
N VAL A 414 -6.94 19.34 11.75
CA VAL A 414 -6.42 19.97 12.99
C VAL A 414 -4.93 19.68 13.08
N PHE A 415 -4.12 20.72 13.11
CA PHE A 415 -2.67 20.65 13.27
C PHE A 415 -2.28 21.33 14.57
N VAL A 416 -1.75 20.55 15.51
CA VAL A 416 -1.26 21.02 16.82
C VAL A 416 0.27 20.86 16.84
N THR A 417 0.99 21.96 16.64
CA THR A 417 2.44 21.96 16.54
C THR A 417 3.08 22.58 17.78
N ARG A 418 3.91 21.82 18.47
CA ARG A 418 4.58 22.27 19.69
C ARG A 418 6.02 22.65 19.42
N ALA A 419 6.60 23.44 20.31
CA ALA A 419 8.03 23.71 20.26
C ALA A 419 8.82 22.43 20.61
N ALA A 420 9.93 22.22 19.92
CA ALA A 420 10.85 21.11 20.17
C ALA A 420 12.26 21.66 20.37
N GLU A 421 13.02 21.11 21.32
CA GLU A 421 14.30 21.67 21.80
C GLU A 421 15.37 21.71 20.70
N ASP A 422 15.49 20.62 19.94
CA ASP A 422 16.52 20.42 18.91
C ASP A 422 15.96 20.43 17.48
N ALA A 423 14.77 21.01 17.28
CA ALA A 423 14.09 21.04 15.99
C ALA A 423 13.52 22.42 15.65
N SER A 424 13.10 22.58 14.41
CA SER A 424 12.45 23.78 13.92
C SER A 424 11.09 23.41 13.33
N PRO A 425 10.08 23.22 14.19
CA PRO A 425 8.72 22.87 13.75
C PRO A 425 7.98 24.09 13.19
N ARG A 426 7.01 23.87 12.31
CA ARG A 426 6.04 24.86 11.78
C ARG A 426 4.65 24.25 11.68
N GLY A 427 3.60 25.07 11.68
CA GLY A 427 2.25 24.61 11.32
C GLY A 427 2.21 24.18 9.86
N VAL A 428 2.52 25.12 8.96
CA VAL A 428 2.68 24.88 7.52
C VAL A 428 4.08 25.27 7.09
N LEU A 429 4.76 24.38 6.37
CA LEU A 429 6.02 24.67 5.71
C LEU A 429 5.87 24.43 4.21
N VAL A 430 6.23 25.43 3.41
CA VAL A 430 6.31 25.31 1.95
C VAL A 430 7.75 25.57 1.51
N ALA A 431 8.38 24.54 0.97
CA ALA A 431 9.75 24.62 0.48
C ALA A 431 9.84 25.52 -0.77
N PRO A 432 11.06 25.93 -1.17
CA PRO A 432 11.23 26.75 -2.37
C PRO A 432 10.73 26.03 -3.64
N GLY A 433 10.03 26.76 -4.50
CA GLY A 433 9.53 26.21 -5.76
C GLY A 433 8.30 26.90 -6.32
N ALA A 434 8.17 26.86 -7.65
CA ALA A 434 6.99 27.35 -8.37
C ALA A 434 5.83 26.35 -8.25
N HIS A 435 5.28 26.24 -7.04
CA HIS A 435 4.12 25.40 -6.73
C HIS A 435 2.83 26.13 -7.11
N ILE A 436 1.87 25.44 -7.72
CA ILE A 436 0.70 26.07 -8.35
C ILE A 436 -0.59 25.57 -7.70
N ASN A 437 -1.53 26.48 -7.44
CA ASN A 437 -2.87 26.15 -6.95
C ASN A 437 -2.84 25.28 -5.68
N ILE A 438 -2.10 25.72 -4.67
CA ILE A 438 -2.08 25.10 -3.34
C ILE A 438 -3.20 25.75 -2.52
N ARG A 439 -4.10 24.98 -1.94
CA ARG A 439 -5.32 25.51 -1.31
C ARG A 439 -5.51 24.95 0.10
N PHE A 440 -5.73 25.82 1.06
CA PHE A 440 -5.95 25.51 2.47
C PHE A 440 -7.32 26.03 2.89
N PHE A 441 -8.23 25.14 3.26
CA PHE A 441 -9.60 25.52 3.66
C PHE A 441 -10.01 24.92 5.00
N ASN A 442 -10.72 25.64 5.84
CA ASN A 442 -11.36 25.05 7.01
C ASN A 442 -10.40 24.29 7.95
N ASN A 443 -9.11 24.58 7.96
CA ASN A 443 -8.15 23.91 8.85
C ASN A 443 -8.03 24.67 10.17
N VAL A 444 -7.66 23.98 11.24
CA VAL A 444 -7.20 24.58 12.50
C VAL A 444 -5.70 24.40 12.62
N PHE A 445 -4.97 25.49 12.79
CA PHE A 445 -3.54 25.50 13.10
C PHE A 445 -3.36 26.09 14.50
N LEU A 446 -2.91 25.27 15.44
CA LEU A 446 -2.61 25.65 16.81
C LEU A 446 -1.12 25.45 17.04
N VAL A 447 -0.40 26.51 17.41
CA VAL A 447 1.04 26.45 17.62
C VAL A 447 1.47 26.98 18.98
N ASP A 448 2.55 26.42 19.52
CA ASP A 448 3.22 26.96 20.71
C ASP A 448 3.87 28.33 20.45
N LYS A 449 4.36 28.94 21.53
CA LYS A 449 5.14 30.18 21.45
C LYS A 449 6.35 30.01 20.53
N ASN A 450 6.57 30.99 19.65
CA ASN A 450 7.68 31.08 18.70
C ASN A 450 7.70 30.00 17.60
N VAL A 451 6.68 29.17 17.50
CA VAL A 451 6.51 28.26 16.35
C VAL A 451 5.80 29.03 15.24
N PRO A 452 6.36 29.07 14.01
CA PRO A 452 5.67 29.68 12.87
C PRO A 452 4.37 28.97 12.53
N LEU A 453 3.30 29.73 12.32
CA LEU A 453 2.04 29.19 11.80
C LEU A 453 2.20 28.78 10.35
N VAL A 454 2.84 29.64 9.55
CA VAL A 454 3.10 29.42 8.13
C VAL A 454 4.47 29.96 7.76
N ASP A 455 5.23 29.19 6.99
CA ASP A 455 6.55 29.56 6.49
C ASP A 455 6.68 29.16 5.01
N PHE A 456 6.65 30.16 4.13
CA PHE A 456 7.02 30.02 2.73
C PHE A 456 8.49 30.39 2.56
N LYS A 457 9.31 29.43 2.12
CA LYS A 457 10.76 29.67 1.98
C LYS A 457 11.13 30.64 0.87
N ASP A 458 10.24 30.85 -0.11
CA ASP A 458 10.38 31.84 -1.17
C ASP A 458 9.02 32.47 -1.56
N ASP A 459 8.99 33.25 -2.65
CA ASP A 459 7.79 33.92 -3.18
C ASP A 459 7.21 33.22 -4.42
N LEU A 460 7.68 32.03 -4.77
CA LEU A 460 7.35 31.39 -6.04
C LEU A 460 6.04 30.59 -5.98
N ALA A 461 5.61 30.20 -4.79
CA ALA A 461 4.42 29.39 -4.60
C ALA A 461 3.11 30.22 -4.65
N GLU A 462 2.15 29.73 -5.44
CA GLU A 462 0.77 30.20 -5.50
C GLU A 462 -0.08 29.41 -4.50
N ALA A 463 -0.40 30.02 -3.36
CA ALA A 463 -1.08 29.34 -2.26
C ALA A 463 -2.22 30.17 -1.64
N TYR A 464 -3.41 29.59 -1.59
CA TYR A 464 -4.64 30.19 -1.11
C TYR A 464 -5.03 29.61 0.25
N PHE A 465 -5.40 30.47 1.19
CA PHE A 465 -5.96 30.10 2.49
C PHE A 465 -7.31 30.79 2.64
N SER A 466 -8.35 30.02 2.90
CA SER A 466 -9.65 30.59 3.22
C SER A 466 -10.37 29.86 4.35
N HIS A 467 -11.02 30.60 5.25
CA HIS A 467 -11.78 30.05 6.37
C HIS A 467 -10.96 29.09 7.27
N ASN A 468 -9.66 29.31 7.45
CA ASN A 468 -8.86 28.56 8.43
C ASN A 468 -8.87 29.27 9.79
N GLY A 469 -8.79 28.51 10.88
CA GLY A 469 -8.54 28.99 12.23
C GLY A 469 -7.05 28.93 12.54
N PHE A 470 -6.44 30.06 12.88
CA PHE A 470 -5.04 30.15 13.29
C PHE A 470 -4.94 30.63 14.73
N TRP A 471 -4.15 29.95 15.54
CA TRP A 471 -3.90 30.34 16.92
C TRP A 471 -2.46 30.06 17.35
N SER A 472 -1.86 31.05 17.97
CA SER A 472 -0.56 30.92 18.63
C SER A 472 -0.76 31.11 20.14
N LEU A 473 -0.21 30.21 20.96
CA LEU A 473 -0.31 30.33 22.42
C LEU A 473 0.36 31.62 22.97
N SER A 474 1.28 32.22 22.21
CA SER A 474 1.86 33.53 22.58
C SER A 474 0.96 34.72 22.23
N GLN A 475 -0.14 34.48 21.51
CA GLN A 475 -0.98 35.52 20.88
C GLN A 475 -0.19 36.47 19.96
N GLN A 476 0.98 36.01 19.50
CA GLN A 476 1.83 36.68 18.52
C GLN A 476 2.03 35.67 17.38
N PRO A 477 1.15 35.69 16.36
CA PRO A 477 1.26 34.78 15.25
C PRO A 477 2.50 35.13 14.43
N LEU A 478 3.21 34.10 13.97
CA LEU A 478 4.39 34.27 13.13
C LEU A 478 4.09 33.70 11.76
N PHE A 479 4.10 34.58 10.76
CA PHE A 479 4.01 34.21 9.35
C PHE A 479 5.28 34.64 8.63
N TYR A 480 5.82 33.75 7.80
CA TYR A 480 7.01 34.02 7.01
C TYR A 480 6.76 33.79 5.53
N ARG A 481 7.31 34.67 4.71
CA ARG A 481 7.41 34.49 3.26
C ARG A 481 8.73 35.08 2.77
N ALA A 482 9.49 34.30 2.01
CA ALA A 482 10.82 34.67 1.52
C ALA A 482 11.76 35.25 2.60
N LYS A 483 11.71 34.68 3.81
CA LYS A 483 12.43 35.12 5.03
C LYS A 483 11.95 36.43 5.66
N GLU A 484 11.01 37.14 5.03
CA GLU A 484 10.34 38.27 5.64
C GLU A 484 9.33 37.78 6.68
N HIS A 485 9.23 38.51 7.79
CA HIS A 485 8.35 38.21 8.91
C HIS A 485 7.17 39.17 8.93
N TYR A 486 5.97 38.62 9.14
CA TYR A 486 4.74 39.38 9.27
C TYR A 486 4.09 39.05 10.60
N GLY A 487 4.12 40.03 11.51
CA GLY A 487 3.66 39.88 12.90
C GLY A 487 2.19 40.19 13.07
N HIS A 488 1.56 40.82 12.07
CA HIS A 488 0.14 41.15 12.09
C HIS A 488 -0.62 40.41 10.98
N PRO A 489 -1.77 39.76 11.30
CA PRO A 489 -2.59 39.05 10.32
C PRO A 489 -3.03 39.92 9.12
N GLU A 490 -3.23 41.21 9.36
CA GLU A 490 -3.60 42.19 8.33
C GLU A 490 -2.48 42.37 7.28
N GLU A 491 -1.22 42.42 7.72
CA GLU A 491 -0.05 42.53 6.84
C GLU A 491 0.05 41.30 5.92
N TRP A 492 -0.12 40.12 6.52
CA TRP A 492 -0.11 38.86 5.79
C TRP A 492 -1.28 38.75 4.79
N THR A 493 -2.45 39.26 5.17
CA THR A 493 -3.64 39.27 4.30
C THR A 493 -3.47 40.20 3.10
N ILE A 494 -2.90 41.40 3.32
CA ILE A 494 -2.69 42.42 2.29
C ILE A 494 -1.66 41.98 1.25
N LEU A 495 -0.56 41.35 1.68
CA LEU A 495 0.53 40.94 0.79
C LEU A 495 0.19 39.76 -0.11
N ASN A 496 -0.62 38.83 0.40
CA ASN A 496 -0.86 37.59 -0.31
C ASN A 496 -2.04 37.65 -1.27
N GLN A 497 -3.04 38.55 -1.10
CA GLN A 497 -4.32 38.52 -1.85
C GLN A 497 -5.00 37.13 -1.93
N GLN A 498 -4.56 36.24 -1.05
CA GLN A 498 -4.81 34.80 -1.07
C GLN A 498 -5.22 34.33 0.33
N MET A 499 -5.54 35.25 1.24
CA MET A 499 -6.01 34.97 2.61
C MET A 499 -7.41 35.57 2.77
N GLU A 500 -8.45 34.75 2.76
CA GLU A 500 -9.84 35.24 2.84
C GLU A 500 -10.59 34.61 4.02
N ASN A 501 -11.26 35.42 4.84
CA ASN A 501 -12.12 34.95 5.94
C ASN A 501 -11.44 33.98 6.93
N ASN A 502 -10.11 34.03 7.07
CA ASN A 502 -9.39 33.27 8.08
C ASN A 502 -9.60 33.91 9.47
N LEU A 503 -9.70 33.08 10.49
CA LEU A 503 -9.96 33.49 11.88
C LEU A 503 -8.68 33.39 12.71
N MET A 504 -8.32 34.48 13.39
CA MET A 504 -7.20 34.53 14.32
C MET A 504 -7.73 34.44 15.75
N ILE A 505 -8.24 33.27 16.13
CA ILE A 505 -8.98 33.08 17.38
C ILE A 505 -8.59 31.76 18.03
N ASP A 506 -8.66 31.72 19.37
CA ASP A 506 -8.54 30.47 20.12
C ASP A 506 -9.60 29.49 19.60
N PRO A 507 -9.19 28.31 19.08
CA PRO A 507 -10.13 27.33 18.55
C PRO A 507 -11.03 26.74 19.64
N LEU A 508 -10.71 26.94 20.93
CA LEU A 508 -11.39 26.31 22.07
C LEU A 508 -11.48 24.80 21.87
N ILE A 509 -10.33 24.17 21.64
CA ILE A 509 -10.21 22.75 21.35
C ILE A 509 -9.65 22.01 22.57
N VAL A 510 -10.13 20.79 22.82
CA VAL A 510 -9.62 19.96 23.91
C VAL A 510 -8.19 19.51 23.58
N THR A 511 -7.21 20.02 24.31
CA THR A 511 -5.83 19.55 24.27
C THR A 511 -5.40 19.16 25.69
N THR A 512 -5.31 17.86 25.97
CA THR A 512 -4.56 17.41 27.14
C THR A 512 -3.07 17.37 26.78
N HIS A 513 -2.17 17.81 27.65
CA HIS A 513 -0.71 17.70 27.45
C HIS A 513 -0.18 16.25 27.40
N THR A 514 -1.06 15.25 27.35
CA THR A 514 -0.72 13.84 27.18
C THR A 514 -1.12 13.42 25.77
N ASN A 515 -0.14 13.09 24.93
CA ASN A 515 -0.38 12.56 23.60
C ASN A 515 -1.15 11.24 23.73
N GLU A 516 -2.36 11.19 23.19
CA GLU A 516 -3.18 9.98 23.22
C GLU A 516 -2.72 9.09 22.07
N THR A 517 -2.15 7.92 22.39
CA THR A 517 -1.90 6.86 21.40
C THR A 517 -3.10 5.92 21.43
N ILE A 518 -3.75 5.74 20.28
CA ILE A 518 -4.87 4.82 20.17
C ILE A 518 -4.34 3.40 19.99
N GLY A 519 -3.42 3.18 19.05
CA GLY A 519 -2.83 1.87 18.71
C GLY A 519 -3.83 0.87 18.11
N TYR A 520 -5.10 1.27 17.96
CA TYR A 520 -6.20 0.48 17.45
C TYR A 520 -6.96 1.31 16.41
N PRO A 521 -6.66 1.14 15.12
CA PRO A 521 -7.04 2.12 14.10
C PRO A 521 -8.56 2.24 13.89
N HIS A 522 -9.32 1.17 14.17
CA HIS A 522 -10.80 1.21 14.18
C HIS A 522 -11.40 2.15 15.22
N HIS A 523 -10.60 2.58 16.19
CA HIS A 523 -11.05 3.40 17.32
C HIS A 523 -10.51 4.83 17.25
N LEU A 524 -9.97 5.28 16.10
CA LEU A 524 -9.47 6.66 15.98
C LEU A 524 -10.53 7.73 16.32
N SER A 525 -11.80 7.49 15.98
CA SER A 525 -12.92 8.37 16.36
C SER A 525 -13.18 8.45 17.87
N SER A 526 -12.56 7.57 18.67
CA SER A 526 -12.60 7.61 20.14
C SER A 526 -11.59 8.59 20.76
N LEU A 527 -10.71 9.21 19.95
CA LEU A 527 -9.83 10.29 20.40
C LEU A 527 -10.61 11.33 21.20
N ARG A 528 -10.10 11.60 22.41
CA ARG A 528 -10.71 12.53 23.36
C ARG A 528 -10.28 13.97 23.07
N ASN A 529 -9.03 14.12 22.63
CA ASN A 529 -8.45 15.38 22.21
C ASN A 529 -9.04 15.84 20.86
N PHE A 530 -8.78 17.09 20.52
CA PHE A 530 -9.12 17.74 19.24
C PHE A 530 -10.62 17.99 19.00
N ARG A 531 -11.45 17.73 20.00
CA ARG A 531 -12.87 18.11 19.98
C ARG A 531 -13.00 19.60 20.31
N LEU A 532 -13.80 20.31 19.54
CA LEU A 532 -14.21 21.68 19.83
C LEU A 532 -15.10 21.70 21.08
N LEU A 533 -14.83 22.64 21.97
CA LEU A 533 -15.64 22.90 23.15
C LEU A 533 -16.97 23.58 22.77
N PRO A 534 -18.05 23.38 23.56
CA PRO A 534 -19.28 24.13 23.41
C PRO A 534 -18.94 25.63 23.43
N HIS A 535 -19.38 26.39 22.43
CA HIS A 535 -19.07 27.83 22.20
C HIS A 535 -17.82 28.15 21.37
N SER A 536 -17.12 27.16 20.80
CA SER A 536 -16.15 27.47 19.76
C SER A 536 -16.82 28.20 18.58
N SER A 537 -16.25 29.35 18.17
CA SER A 537 -16.68 30.10 16.98
C SER A 537 -16.36 29.40 15.66
N LEU A 538 -15.69 28.23 15.72
CA LEU A 538 -15.32 27.45 14.54
C LEU A 538 -16.47 26.58 14.01
N PHE A 539 -17.52 26.36 14.81
CA PHE A 539 -18.72 25.67 14.36
C PHE A 539 -19.44 26.45 13.26
N GLU A 540 -19.75 25.78 12.16
CA GLU A 540 -20.48 26.34 10.99
C GLU A 540 -19.86 27.63 10.40
N ALA A 541 -18.57 27.87 10.63
CA ALA A 541 -17.84 29.06 10.17
C ALA A 541 -16.98 28.83 8.91
N GLY A 542 -16.98 27.60 8.40
CA GLY A 542 -16.17 27.13 7.28
C GLY A 542 -16.89 27.18 5.93
N LEU A 543 -16.09 27.12 4.88
CA LEU A 543 -16.50 27.08 3.49
C LEU A 543 -17.23 25.76 3.15
N ALA A 544 -18.23 25.80 2.27
CA ALA A 544 -18.96 24.61 1.84
C ALA A 544 -18.15 23.76 0.85
N PHE A 545 -18.52 22.48 0.69
CA PHE A 545 -17.86 21.56 -0.26
C PHE A 545 -17.88 22.05 -1.71
N ASP A 546 -19.01 22.60 -2.15
CA ASP A 546 -19.20 23.10 -3.53
C ASP A 546 -18.24 24.26 -3.83
N ASP A 547 -18.05 25.17 -2.87
CA ASP A 547 -17.18 26.33 -3.01
C ASP A 547 -15.69 25.95 -3.00
N MET A 548 -15.32 24.90 -2.25
CA MET A 548 -13.96 24.33 -2.28
C MET A 548 -13.67 23.52 -3.55
N GLN A 549 -14.72 23.15 -4.31
CA GLN A 549 -14.63 22.24 -5.47
C GLN A 549 -14.03 20.88 -5.09
N VAL A 550 -14.49 20.30 -3.98
CA VAL A 550 -14.05 18.98 -3.50
C VAL A 550 -15.22 18.02 -3.38
N SER A 551 -14.92 16.72 -3.27
CA SER A 551 -15.96 15.70 -3.08
C SER A 551 -16.63 15.80 -1.71
N VAL A 552 -17.96 15.69 -1.71
CA VAL A 552 -18.78 15.62 -0.48
C VAL A 552 -18.49 14.31 0.27
N LEU A 553 -18.40 14.40 1.58
CA LEU A 553 -18.21 13.28 2.51
C LEU A 553 -19.47 13.03 3.35
N GLY A 554 -19.59 11.83 3.90
CA GLY A 554 -20.71 11.45 4.76
C GLY A 554 -20.54 11.88 6.22
N PHE A 555 -19.31 11.82 6.73
CA PHE A 555 -19.01 12.02 8.16
C PHE A 555 -17.68 12.76 8.38
N ASP A 556 -17.56 13.41 9.53
CA ASP A 556 -16.33 14.01 10.03
C ASP A 556 -15.39 12.96 10.67
N PHE A 557 -14.29 13.40 11.29
CA PHE A 557 -13.32 12.49 11.92
C PHE A 557 -13.91 11.67 13.08
N PHE A 558 -14.85 12.26 13.83
CA PHE A 558 -15.47 11.64 15.00
C PHE A 558 -16.76 10.87 14.66
N GLY A 559 -17.11 10.76 13.37
CA GLY A 559 -18.31 10.06 12.91
C GLY A 559 -19.58 10.90 12.93
N ASN A 560 -19.52 12.22 13.13
CA ASN A 560 -20.70 13.07 13.05
C ASN A 560 -21.08 13.31 11.58
N PRO A 561 -22.38 13.34 11.24
CA PRO A 561 -22.82 13.54 9.87
C PRO A 561 -22.44 14.93 9.35
N LEU A 562 -21.93 14.98 8.12
CA LEU A 562 -21.63 16.23 7.44
C LEU A 562 -22.87 16.83 6.76
N PRO A 563 -23.04 18.17 6.76
CA PRO A 563 -24.12 18.79 6.02
C PRO A 563 -23.90 18.61 4.52
N LYS A 564 -24.96 18.23 3.79
CA LYS A 564 -24.91 18.08 2.33
C LYS A 564 -24.80 19.41 1.59
N LYS A 565 -25.20 20.52 2.24
CA LYS A 565 -25.19 21.90 1.74
C LYS A 565 -24.99 22.86 2.91
N GLY A 566 -24.40 24.02 2.62
CA GLY A 566 -24.15 25.07 3.59
C GLY A 566 -22.76 24.99 4.22
N ALA A 567 -22.50 25.92 5.13
CA ALA A 567 -21.22 26.07 5.81
C ALA A 567 -20.84 24.80 6.59
N LEU A 568 -19.55 24.46 6.53
CA LEU A 568 -18.96 23.42 7.37
C LEU A 568 -18.44 24.03 8.65
N SER A 569 -18.16 23.23 9.66
CA SER A 569 -17.30 23.65 10.76
C SER A 569 -15.84 23.64 10.32
N ILE A 570 -15.03 24.56 10.85
CA ILE A 570 -13.57 24.60 10.67
C ILE A 570 -12.97 23.51 11.59
N GLY A 571 -12.05 22.72 11.04
CA GLY A 571 -11.41 21.58 11.70
C GLY A 571 -12.09 20.25 11.40
N VAL A 572 -11.83 19.27 12.27
CA VAL A 572 -12.19 17.85 12.09
C VAL A 572 -13.54 17.46 12.68
N GLN A 573 -14.23 18.39 13.37
CA GLN A 573 -15.49 18.14 14.06
C GLN A 573 -16.62 19.03 13.53
N GLN A 574 -17.77 18.42 13.25
CA GLN A 574 -19.03 19.09 12.97
C GLN A 574 -19.94 19.14 14.19
N THR A 575 -20.90 20.06 14.15
CA THR A 575 -21.99 20.12 15.12
C THR A 575 -22.84 18.86 15.05
N VAL A 576 -23.14 18.27 16.21
CA VAL A 576 -24.21 17.27 16.32
C VAL A 576 -25.51 18.05 16.43
N LYS A 577 -26.36 17.97 15.41
CA LYS A 577 -27.71 18.55 15.44
C LYS A 577 -28.66 17.72 16.29
#